data_AF-S8DE92-F1
#
_entry.id   AF-S8DE92-F1
#
_cell.length_a   1.000
_cell.length_b   1.000
_cell.length_c   1.000
_cell.angle_alpha   90.00
_cell.angle_beta   90.00
_cell.angle_gamma   90.00
#
_symmetry.space_group_name_H-M   'P 1'
#
loop_
_entity.id
_entity.type
_entity.pdbx_description
1 polymer ?
#
loop_
_entity_poly.entity_id
_entity_poly.type
_entity_poly.pdbx_seq_one_letter_code
_entity_poly.pdbx_strand_id
1 'polypeptide(L)'
;FRLLSIQVMIDFQNEERRKLEEPASEIGLEVLCATINNNLRCYDLSMELSSSVLEALPQNYAEQINFEDTCKGFLEVAKEFVHQTVKVIFEDPGVQELVVKLYQRDWLEGQVTESLVVTFDDYFTDVKMYIEERSFRRFVEACLEETVIVYVDRLLVQKNFIKEETIERMKLDEEVILDFFRSSISVS
;
A
#
# COMPACT_ATOMS: atom_id res chain seq x y z
N PHE A 1 32.05 -13.98 8.69
CA PHE A 1 31.71 -13.10 7.55
C PHE A 1 30.37 -13.47 6.90
N ARG A 2 30.09 -14.74 6.57
CA ARG A 2 28.90 -15.11 5.78
C ARG A 2 27.56 -15.07 6.55
N LEU A 3 27.52 -15.50 7.82
CA LEU A 3 26.36 -15.29 8.71
C LEU A 3 26.16 -13.81 9.09
N LEU A 4 27.24 -13.01 9.06
CA LEU A 4 27.16 -11.58 9.34
C LEU A 4 26.43 -10.83 8.22
N SER A 5 26.56 -11.26 6.96
CA SER A 5 25.85 -10.64 5.83
C SER A 5 24.33 -10.85 5.92
N ILE A 6 23.88 -12.05 6.30
CA ILE A 6 22.45 -12.32 6.54
C ILE A 6 21.93 -11.47 7.70
N GLN A 7 22.67 -11.44 8.82
CA GLN A 7 22.27 -10.64 9.97
C GLN A 7 22.19 -9.14 9.63
N VAL A 8 23.14 -8.60 8.87
CA VAL A 8 23.12 -7.19 8.44
C VAL A 8 21.89 -6.87 7.59
N MET A 9 21.46 -7.78 6.69
CA MET A 9 20.24 -7.59 5.91
C MET A 9 19.00 -7.58 6.79
N ILE A 10 18.92 -8.48 7.78
CA ILE A 10 17.82 -8.53 8.75
C ILE A 10 17.79 -7.25 9.60
N ASP A 11 18.94 -6.81 10.10
CA ASP A 11 19.05 -5.59 10.92
C ASP A 11 18.63 -4.36 10.12
N PHE A 12 19.02 -4.27 8.84
CA PHE A 12 18.59 -3.20 7.94
C PHE A 12 17.06 -3.20 7.76
N GLN A 13 16.45 -4.35 7.47
CA GLN A 13 15.00 -4.46 7.32
C GLN A 13 14.25 -4.06 8.60
N ASN A 14 14.78 -4.43 9.77
CA ASN A 14 14.18 -4.07 11.05
C ASN A 14 14.28 -2.56 11.33
N GLU A 15 15.41 -1.94 10.97
CA GLU A 15 15.58 -0.49 11.13
C GLU A 15 14.64 0.29 10.21
N GLU A 16 14.40 -0.19 8.99
CA GLU A 16 13.38 0.41 8.11
C GLU A 16 11.98 0.28 8.69
N ARG A 17 11.61 -0.89 9.22
CA ARG A 17 10.30 -1.09 9.88
C ARG A 17 10.10 -0.17 11.08
N ARG A 18 11.16 0.19 11.81
CA ARG A 18 11.05 1.12 12.92
C ARG A 18 10.50 2.49 12.49
N LYS A 19 10.75 2.91 11.25
CA LYS A 19 10.17 4.16 10.71
C LYS A 19 8.64 4.09 10.58
N LEU A 20 8.06 2.90 10.49
CA LEU A 20 6.60 2.73 10.45
C LEU A 20 5.92 3.02 11.80
N GLU A 21 6.69 3.20 12.87
CA GLU A 21 6.19 3.67 14.17
C GLU A 21 5.87 5.18 14.15
N GLU A 22 6.43 5.93 13.20
CA GLU A 22 6.15 7.34 12.98
C GLU A 22 4.81 7.51 12.21
N PRO A 23 4.04 8.59 12.44
CA PRO A 23 2.83 8.87 11.67
C PRO A 23 3.13 8.93 10.17
N ALA A 24 2.27 8.34 9.33
CA ALA A 24 2.53 8.23 7.89
C ALA A 24 2.71 9.61 7.23
N SER A 25 1.91 10.59 7.68
CA SER A 25 1.98 11.99 7.26
C SER A 25 3.31 12.69 7.57
N GLU A 26 4.07 12.24 8.58
CA GLU A 26 5.37 12.83 8.94
C GLU A 26 6.54 12.28 8.09
N ILE A 27 6.40 11.07 7.53
CA ILE A 27 7.44 10.42 6.71
C ILE A 27 7.50 11.03 5.30
N GLY A 28 6.34 11.37 4.74
CA GLY A 28 6.19 11.93 3.39
C GLY A 28 6.15 10.88 2.27
N LEU A 29 5.31 11.14 1.25
CA LEU A 29 5.05 10.21 0.14
C LEU A 29 6.30 9.83 -0.66
N GLU A 30 7.17 10.79 -0.95
CA GLU A 30 8.42 10.54 -1.69
C GLU A 30 9.31 9.51 -0.99
N VAL A 31 9.50 9.67 0.33
CA VAL A 31 10.33 8.77 1.13
C VAL A 31 9.71 7.38 1.20
N LEU A 32 8.40 7.29 1.40
CA LEU A 32 7.69 6.00 1.40
C LEU A 32 7.85 5.27 0.06
N CYS A 33 7.63 5.97 -1.06
CA CYS A 33 7.80 5.41 -2.40
C CYS A 33 9.25 4.98 -2.66
N ALA A 34 10.22 5.79 -2.28
CA ALA A 34 11.63 5.46 -2.40
C ALA A 34 11.99 4.21 -1.60
N THR A 35 11.48 4.06 -0.38
CA THR A 35 11.70 2.85 0.44
C THR A 35 11.10 1.60 -0.21
N ILE A 36 9.91 1.70 -0.82
CA ILE A 36 9.29 0.59 -1.56
C ILE A 36 10.20 0.14 -2.71
N ASN A 37 10.63 1.07 -3.55
CA ASN A 37 11.50 0.76 -4.70
C ASN A 37 12.85 0.19 -4.23
N ASN A 38 13.46 0.79 -3.20
CA ASN A 38 14.73 0.34 -2.65
C ASN A 38 14.64 -1.09 -2.12
N ASN A 39 13.55 -1.44 -1.44
CA ASN A 39 13.35 -2.80 -0.91
C ASN A 39 13.18 -3.84 -2.02
N LEU A 40 12.46 -3.51 -3.11
CA LEU A 40 12.42 -4.39 -4.28
C LEU A 40 13.81 -4.58 -4.90
N ARG A 41 14.59 -3.50 -5.00
CA ARG A 41 15.96 -3.57 -5.49
C ARG A 41 16.86 -4.40 -4.56
N CYS A 42 16.70 -4.27 -3.25
CA CYS A 42 17.39 -5.07 -2.25
C CYS A 42 17.04 -6.55 -2.37
N TYR A 43 15.77 -6.88 -2.65
CA TYR A 43 15.36 -8.26 -2.91
C TYR A 43 16.13 -8.85 -4.11
N ASP A 44 16.12 -8.16 -5.25
CA ASP A 44 16.79 -8.64 -6.47
C ASP A 44 18.30 -8.84 -6.24
N LEU A 45 18.97 -7.84 -5.66
CA LEU A 45 20.40 -7.90 -5.37
C LEU A 45 20.74 -9.00 -4.34
N SER A 46 19.87 -9.21 -3.35
CA SER A 46 20.07 -10.25 -2.34
C SER A 46 19.89 -11.65 -2.93
N MET A 47 18.98 -11.82 -3.90
CA MET A 47 18.79 -13.07 -4.64
C MET A 47 19.98 -13.38 -5.55
N GLU A 48 20.53 -12.38 -6.24
CA GLU A 48 21.76 -12.52 -7.03
C GLU A 48 22.96 -12.91 -6.14
N LEU A 49 23.11 -12.21 -5.00
CA LEU A 49 24.15 -12.51 -4.02
C LEU A 49 24.00 -13.93 -3.46
N SER A 50 22.78 -14.34 -3.10
CA SER A 50 22.46 -15.67 -2.60
C SER A 50 22.91 -16.75 -3.59
N SER A 51 22.52 -16.61 -4.86
CA SER A 51 22.91 -17.54 -5.93
C SER A 51 24.42 -17.65 -6.06
N SER A 52 25.12 -16.52 -6.14
CA SER A 52 26.58 -16.48 -6.24
C SER A 52 27.28 -17.12 -5.05
N VAL A 53 26.79 -16.89 -3.83
CA VAL A 53 27.35 -17.46 -2.61
C VAL A 53 27.13 -18.97 -2.53
N LEU A 54 25.93 -19.44 -2.88
CA LEU A 54 25.59 -20.87 -2.87
C LEU A 54 26.39 -21.66 -3.91
N GLU A 55 26.61 -21.11 -5.11
CA GLU A 55 27.46 -21.72 -6.15
C GLU A 55 28.93 -21.82 -5.73
N ALA A 56 29.43 -20.84 -4.96
CA ALA A 56 30.80 -20.82 -4.47
C ALA A 56 31.02 -21.70 -3.22
N LEU A 57 29.97 -22.30 -2.67
CA LEU A 57 30.02 -23.09 -1.43
C LEU A 57 30.11 -24.59 -1.73
N PRO A 58 30.90 -25.35 -0.93
CA PRO A 58 30.78 -26.80 -0.92
C PRO A 58 29.35 -27.20 -0.50
N GLN A 59 28.80 -28.24 -1.13
CA GLN A 59 27.39 -28.63 -1.00
C GLN A 59 26.94 -28.81 0.46
N ASN A 60 27.78 -29.43 1.29
CA ASN A 60 27.49 -29.68 2.71
C ASN A 60 27.32 -28.39 3.54
N TYR A 61 27.85 -27.25 3.09
CA TYR A 61 27.66 -25.94 3.71
C TYR A 61 26.54 -25.14 3.05
N ALA A 62 26.32 -25.30 1.74
CA ALA A 62 25.23 -24.64 1.02
C ALA A 62 23.86 -25.06 1.58
N GLU A 63 23.68 -26.34 1.90
CA GLU A 63 22.45 -26.88 2.49
C GLU A 63 22.15 -26.35 3.91
N GLN A 64 23.12 -25.72 4.58
CA GLN A 64 22.96 -25.18 5.94
C GLN A 64 22.60 -23.69 5.96
N ILE A 65 22.60 -23.00 4.82
CA ILE A 65 22.36 -21.56 4.74
C ILE A 65 21.03 -21.30 4.03
N ASN A 66 20.14 -20.59 4.72
CA ASN A 66 18.87 -20.16 4.15
C ASN A 66 18.90 -18.64 3.90
N PHE A 67 19.06 -18.24 2.65
CA PHE A 67 18.92 -16.84 2.22
C PHE A 67 17.49 -16.48 1.84
N GLU A 68 16.64 -17.47 1.54
CA GLU A 68 15.32 -17.25 0.96
C GLU A 68 14.43 -16.41 1.87
N ASP A 69 14.41 -16.73 3.17
CA ASP A 69 13.60 -16.00 4.16
C ASP A 69 14.08 -14.55 4.31
N THR A 70 15.40 -14.33 4.32
CA THR A 70 15.96 -12.98 4.42
C THR A 70 15.70 -12.16 3.17
N CYS A 71 15.81 -12.76 1.97
CA CYS A 71 15.44 -12.08 0.73
C CYS A 71 13.96 -11.70 0.75
N LYS A 72 13.06 -12.65 1.05
CA LYS A 72 11.62 -12.40 1.18
C LYS A 72 11.29 -11.31 2.20
N GLY A 73 12.11 -11.18 3.25
CA GLY A 73 11.99 -10.10 4.23
C GLY A 73 11.94 -8.69 3.62
N PHE A 74 12.69 -8.43 2.53
CA PHE A 74 12.63 -7.15 1.81
C PHE A 74 11.28 -6.96 1.07
N LEU A 75 10.68 -8.03 0.54
CA LEU A 75 9.36 -7.94 -0.09
C LEU A 75 8.26 -7.61 0.94
N GLU A 76 8.40 -8.13 2.16
CA GLU A 76 7.49 -7.81 3.26
C GLU A 76 7.64 -6.36 3.72
N VAL A 77 8.88 -5.85 3.87
CA VAL A 77 9.10 -4.42 4.13
C VAL A 77 8.44 -3.56 3.04
N ALA A 78 8.70 -3.85 1.75
CA ALA A 78 8.09 -3.12 0.66
C ALA A 78 6.55 -3.13 0.74
N LYS A 79 5.95 -4.27 1.10
CA LYS A 79 4.49 -4.39 1.27
C LYS A 79 3.98 -3.54 2.44
N GLU A 80 4.66 -3.55 3.58
CA GLU A 80 4.30 -2.74 4.74
C GLU A 80 4.35 -1.24 4.41
N PHE A 81 5.36 -0.80 3.67
CA PHE A 81 5.47 0.58 3.21
C PHE A 81 4.40 0.95 2.17
N VAL A 82 3.97 0.02 1.29
CA VAL A 82 2.81 0.25 0.40
C VAL A 82 1.56 0.59 1.22
N HIS A 83 1.28 -0.18 2.27
CA HIS A 83 0.14 0.11 3.15
C HIS A 83 0.31 1.43 3.92
N GLN A 84 1.55 1.77 4.31
CA GLN A 84 1.82 3.06 4.94
C GLN A 84 1.59 4.24 3.99
N THR A 85 1.91 4.11 2.69
CA THR A 85 1.58 5.11 1.67
C THR A 85 0.07 5.30 1.53
N VAL A 86 -0.71 4.21 1.57
CA VAL A 86 -2.19 4.29 1.56
C VAL A 86 -2.69 5.02 2.81
N LYS A 87 -2.13 4.75 3.99
CA LYS A 87 -2.51 5.46 5.22
C LYS A 87 -2.30 6.97 5.13
N VAL A 88 -1.29 7.47 4.42
CA VAL A 88 -1.12 8.93 4.21
C VAL A 88 -2.39 9.55 3.63
N ILE A 89 -3.00 8.88 2.63
CA ILE A 89 -4.23 9.35 1.99
C ILE A 89 -5.39 9.34 2.98
N PHE A 90 -5.56 8.25 3.73
CA PHE A 90 -6.67 8.12 4.66
C PHE A 90 -6.47 8.90 5.97
N GLU A 91 -5.26 9.29 6.34
CA GLU A 91 -4.97 10.19 7.45
C GLU A 91 -5.13 11.68 7.07
N ASP A 92 -5.26 11.98 5.78
CA ASP A 92 -5.52 13.33 5.29
C ASP A 92 -6.83 13.90 5.90
N PRO A 93 -6.80 15.10 6.52
CA PRO A 93 -7.98 15.69 7.12
C PRO A 93 -9.14 15.90 6.14
N GLY A 94 -8.86 16.25 4.88
CA GLY A 94 -9.88 16.42 3.84
C GLY A 94 -10.55 15.09 3.49
N VAL A 95 -9.77 14.01 3.37
CA VAL A 95 -10.33 12.66 3.17
C VAL A 95 -11.15 12.22 4.38
N GLN A 96 -10.66 12.42 5.60
CA GLN A 96 -11.41 12.11 6.82
C GLN A 96 -12.74 12.88 6.91
N GLU A 97 -12.76 14.16 6.53
CA GLU A 97 -13.97 14.98 6.46
C GLU A 97 -15.00 14.45 5.45
N LEU A 98 -14.55 13.88 4.33
CA LEU A 98 -15.42 13.24 3.34
C LEU A 98 -15.94 11.89 3.87
N VAL A 99 -15.06 11.08 4.44
CA VAL A 99 -15.38 9.75 4.96
C VAL A 99 -16.44 9.80 6.06
N VAL A 100 -16.41 10.79 6.95
CA VAL A 100 -17.45 10.93 7.99
C VAL A 100 -18.83 11.27 7.41
N LYS A 101 -18.90 11.81 6.17
CA LYS A 101 -20.16 12.14 5.47
C LYS A 101 -20.74 10.97 4.67
N LEU A 102 -20.07 9.82 4.61
CA LEU A 102 -20.64 8.60 4.05
C LEU A 102 -21.96 8.26 4.75
N TYR A 103 -22.94 7.82 3.97
CA TYR A 103 -24.32 7.53 4.43
C TYR A 103 -25.10 8.74 4.98
N GLN A 104 -24.61 9.97 4.71
CA GLN A 104 -25.33 11.22 4.95
C GLN A 104 -25.90 11.78 3.64
N ARG A 105 -26.52 12.96 3.73
CA ARG A 105 -27.20 13.61 2.60
C ARG A 105 -26.24 13.91 1.44
N ASP A 106 -25.08 14.49 1.71
CA ASP A 106 -24.10 14.85 0.67
C ASP A 106 -23.61 13.60 -0.09
N TRP A 107 -23.48 12.48 0.60
CA TRP A 107 -23.17 11.18 -0.01
C TRP A 107 -24.32 10.65 -0.85
N LEU A 108 -25.56 10.76 -0.36
CA LEU A 108 -26.75 10.35 -1.11
C LEU A 108 -26.88 11.13 -2.43
N GLU A 109 -26.47 12.41 -2.42
CA GLU A 109 -26.40 13.28 -3.59
C GLU A 109 -25.17 13.02 -4.50
N GLY A 110 -24.28 12.08 -4.13
CA GLY A 110 -23.10 11.66 -4.91
C GLY A 110 -21.83 12.49 -4.68
N GLN A 111 -21.94 13.63 -4.00
CA GLN A 111 -20.85 14.62 -3.87
C GLN A 111 -19.63 14.07 -3.13
N VAL A 112 -19.86 13.23 -2.11
CA VAL A 112 -18.78 12.64 -1.31
C VAL A 112 -17.92 11.71 -2.15
N THR A 113 -18.55 10.81 -2.92
CA THR A 113 -17.86 9.85 -3.77
C THR A 113 -17.09 10.53 -4.89
N GLU A 114 -17.69 11.53 -5.54
CA GLU A 114 -17.02 12.33 -6.57
C GLU A 114 -15.77 13.03 -6.02
N SER A 115 -15.90 13.63 -4.82
CA SER A 115 -14.78 14.31 -4.17
C SER A 115 -13.66 13.35 -3.78
N LEU A 116 -14.02 12.17 -3.22
CA LEU A 116 -13.04 11.14 -2.87
C LEU A 116 -12.26 10.66 -4.09
N VAL A 117 -12.93 10.41 -5.22
CA VAL A 117 -12.27 9.98 -6.46
C VAL A 117 -11.30 11.04 -6.98
N VAL A 118 -11.69 12.31 -6.98
CA VAL A 118 -10.79 13.41 -7.37
C VAL A 118 -9.57 13.46 -6.46
N THR A 119 -9.77 13.39 -5.14
CA THR A 119 -8.66 13.40 -4.18
C THR A 119 -7.74 12.19 -4.37
N PHE A 120 -8.29 11.00 -4.60
CA PHE A 120 -7.48 9.81 -4.87
C PHE A 120 -6.69 9.94 -6.18
N ASP A 121 -7.25 10.53 -7.23
CA ASP A 121 -6.56 10.76 -8.51
C ASP A 121 -5.35 11.70 -8.36
N ASP A 122 -5.51 12.77 -7.56
CA ASP A 122 -4.42 13.69 -7.22
C ASP A 122 -3.28 12.93 -6.49
N TYR A 123 -3.61 12.16 -5.45
CA TYR A 123 -2.62 11.35 -4.73
C TYR A 123 -1.98 10.27 -5.62
N PHE A 124 -2.74 9.63 -6.49
CA PHE A 124 -2.23 8.60 -7.40
C PHE A 124 -1.26 9.22 -8.40
N THR A 125 -1.55 10.42 -8.89
CA THR A 125 -0.67 11.17 -9.78
C THR A 125 0.66 11.49 -9.09
N ASP A 126 0.63 11.94 -7.83
CA ASP A 126 1.84 12.21 -7.06
C ASP A 126 2.64 10.95 -6.78
N VAL A 127 1.99 9.86 -6.33
CA VAL A 127 2.65 8.58 -6.04
C VAL A 127 3.29 7.99 -7.30
N LYS A 128 2.64 8.08 -8.47
CA LYS A 128 3.19 7.65 -9.76
C LYS A 128 4.50 8.34 -10.13
N MET A 129 4.77 9.54 -9.62
CA MET A 129 6.04 10.24 -9.91
C MET A 129 7.25 9.56 -9.26
N TYR A 130 7.02 8.82 -8.16
CA TYR A 130 8.10 8.29 -7.32
C TYR A 130 8.17 6.76 -7.30
N ILE A 131 7.04 6.07 -7.45
CA ILE A 131 6.97 4.62 -7.31
C ILE A 131 7.12 3.90 -8.65
N GLU A 132 7.79 2.74 -8.65
CA GLU A 132 7.88 1.90 -9.87
C GLU A 132 6.51 1.32 -10.26
N GLU A 133 6.28 1.14 -11.57
CA GLU A 133 5.00 0.68 -12.15
C GLU A 133 4.44 -0.59 -11.49
N ARG A 134 5.30 -1.59 -11.28
CA ARG A 134 4.91 -2.86 -10.62
C ARG A 134 4.40 -2.63 -9.19
N SER A 135 5.02 -1.70 -8.47
CA SER A 135 4.65 -1.32 -7.11
C SER A 135 3.43 -0.42 -7.08
N PHE A 136 3.28 0.46 -8.08
CA PHE A 136 2.10 1.32 -8.23
C PHE A 136 0.82 0.49 -8.27
N ARG A 137 0.81 -0.60 -9.06
CA ARG A 137 -0.34 -1.50 -9.11
C ARG A 137 -0.71 -2.07 -7.74
N ARG A 138 0.27 -2.51 -6.95
CA ARG A 138 0.03 -3.04 -5.60
C ARG A 138 -0.49 -1.97 -4.65
N PHE A 139 -0.03 -0.73 -4.82
CA PHE A 139 -0.54 0.42 -4.09
C PHE A 139 -2.00 0.74 -4.43
N VAL A 140 -2.37 0.74 -5.71
CA VAL A 140 -3.76 0.95 -6.15
C VAL A 140 -4.68 -0.15 -5.60
N GLU A 141 -4.23 -1.41 -5.66
CA GLU A 141 -4.96 -2.56 -5.09
C GLU A 141 -5.15 -2.41 -3.57
N ALA A 142 -4.11 -2.00 -2.83
CA ALA A 142 -4.19 -1.77 -1.39
C ALA A 142 -5.11 -0.56 -1.04
N CYS A 143 -5.10 0.49 -1.86
CA CYS A 143 -5.98 1.64 -1.67
C CYS A 143 -7.46 1.29 -1.92
N LEU A 144 -7.74 0.38 -2.87
CA LEU A 144 -9.10 -0.14 -3.07
C LEU A 144 -9.57 -0.94 -1.87
N GLU A 145 -8.71 -1.81 -1.32
CA GLU A 145 -9.01 -2.60 -0.12
C GLU A 145 -9.37 -1.68 1.06
N GLU A 146 -8.53 -0.67 1.33
CA GLU A 146 -8.79 0.31 2.40
C GLU A 146 -10.08 1.11 2.15
N THR A 147 -10.35 1.51 0.90
CA THR A 147 -11.62 2.19 0.54
C THR A 147 -12.83 1.32 0.90
N VAL A 148 -12.80 0.04 0.55
CA VAL A 148 -13.88 -0.91 0.88
C VAL A 148 -14.04 -1.06 2.39
N ILE A 149 -12.94 -1.20 3.13
CA ILE A 149 -12.95 -1.28 4.60
C ILE A 149 -13.62 -0.04 5.19
N VAL A 150 -13.22 1.16 4.76
CA VAL A 150 -13.79 2.43 5.24
C VAL A 150 -15.29 2.54 4.96
N TYR A 151 -15.74 2.16 3.75
CA TYR A 151 -17.17 2.14 3.42
C TYR A 151 -17.94 1.18 4.35
N VAL A 152 -17.44 -0.04 4.54
CA VAL A 152 -18.06 -1.04 5.42
C VAL A 152 -18.11 -0.55 6.86
N ASP A 153 -17.01 -0.01 7.39
CA ASP A 153 -16.95 0.50 8.76
C ASP A 153 -17.95 1.64 8.98
N ARG A 154 -18.07 2.56 8.02
CA ARG A 154 -19.07 3.64 8.11
C ARG A 154 -20.50 3.10 8.01
N LEU A 155 -20.74 2.05 7.22
CA LEU A 155 -22.05 1.39 7.15
C LEU A 155 -22.44 0.73 8.46
N LEU A 156 -21.47 0.18 9.21
CA LEU A 156 -21.71 -0.48 10.48
C LEU A 156 -21.98 0.51 11.63
N VAL A 157 -21.41 1.71 11.56
CA VAL A 157 -21.51 2.73 12.62
C VAL A 157 -22.66 3.74 12.38
N GLN A 158 -23.11 3.89 11.14
CA GLN A 158 -24.19 4.82 10.81
C GLN A 158 -25.52 4.42 11.48
N LYS A 159 -26.31 5.41 11.88
CA LYS A 159 -27.56 5.25 12.66
C LYS A 159 -28.84 5.41 11.85
N ASN A 160 -28.72 5.73 10.57
CA ASN A 160 -29.82 5.89 9.64
C ASN A 160 -30.39 4.54 9.23
N PHE A 161 -31.70 4.49 9.01
CA PHE A 161 -32.31 3.32 8.40
C PHE A 161 -31.84 3.19 6.95
N ILE A 162 -31.37 2.00 6.58
CA ILE A 162 -31.08 1.65 5.20
C ILE A 162 -32.41 1.60 4.44
N LYS A 163 -32.49 2.38 3.37
CA LYS A 163 -33.65 2.44 2.47
C LYS A 163 -33.24 2.06 1.06
N GLU A 164 -34.21 1.93 0.16
CA GLU A 164 -33.97 1.65 -1.26
C GLU A 164 -33.01 2.67 -1.89
N GLU A 165 -33.22 3.97 -1.64
CA GLU A 165 -32.33 5.06 -2.10
C GLU A 165 -30.87 4.88 -1.65
N THR A 166 -30.65 4.33 -0.44
CA THR A 166 -29.31 4.03 0.08
C THR A 166 -28.65 2.93 -0.74
N ILE A 167 -29.39 1.86 -1.05
CA ILE A 167 -28.89 0.73 -1.83
C ILE A 167 -28.61 1.15 -3.28
N GLU A 168 -29.48 1.98 -3.87
CA GLU A 168 -29.27 2.54 -5.21
C GLU A 168 -27.99 3.39 -5.27
N ARG A 169 -27.78 4.28 -4.29
CA ARG A 169 -26.55 5.07 -4.20
C ARG A 169 -25.30 4.20 -4.02
N MET A 170 -25.37 3.15 -3.20
CA MET A 170 -24.25 2.21 -3.02
C MET A 170 -23.85 1.52 -4.33
N LYS A 171 -24.82 1.15 -5.18
CA LYS A 171 -24.54 0.56 -6.50
C LYS A 171 -23.86 1.55 -7.45
N LEU A 172 -24.33 2.80 -7.45
CA LEU A 172 -23.72 3.85 -8.26
C LEU A 172 -22.28 4.14 -7.80
N ASP A 173 -22.04 4.14 -6.48
CA ASP A 173 -20.69 4.27 -5.94
C ASP A 173 -19.80 3.10 -6.31
N GLU A 174 -20.30 1.87 -6.23
CA GLU A 174 -19.57 0.68 -6.66
C GLU A 174 -19.11 0.82 -8.12
N GLU A 175 -19.99 1.25 -9.02
CA GLU A 175 -19.64 1.48 -10.43
C GLU A 175 -18.54 2.55 -10.58
N VAL A 176 -18.73 3.72 -9.97
CA VAL A 176 -17.77 4.84 -10.05
C VAL A 176 -16.40 4.47 -9.48
N ILE A 177 -16.37 3.83 -8.30
CA ILE A 177 -15.14 3.40 -7.63
C ILE A 177 -14.46 2.32 -8.48
N LEU A 178 -15.18 1.29 -8.92
CA LEU A 178 -14.60 0.23 -9.75
C LEU A 178 -14.01 0.78 -11.05
N ASP A 179 -14.68 1.71 -11.72
CA ASP A 179 -14.18 2.31 -12.95
C ASP A 179 -12.94 3.16 -12.71
N PHE A 180 -12.89 3.92 -11.62
CA PHE A 180 -11.71 4.68 -11.21
C PHE A 180 -10.50 3.75 -10.91
N PHE A 181 -10.68 2.73 -10.08
CA PHE A 181 -9.57 1.83 -9.72
C PHE A 181 -9.13 0.97 -10.91
N ARG A 182 -10.06 0.53 -11.78
CA ARG A 182 -9.71 -0.20 -13.02
C ARG A 182 -8.92 0.65 -13.99
N SER A 183 -9.33 1.90 -14.22
CA SER A 183 -8.60 2.82 -15.10
C SER A 183 -7.23 3.17 -14.54
N SER A 184 -7.10 3.30 -13.21
CA SER A 184 -5.83 3.53 -12.55
C SER A 184 -4.82 2.38 -12.76
N ILE A 185 -5.29 1.13 -12.76
CA ILE A 185 -4.46 -0.06 -13.01
C ILE A 185 -4.19 -0.27 -14.51
N SER A 186 -5.15 -0.01 -15.40
CA SER A 186 -5.01 -0.29 -16.83
C SER A 186 -4.20 0.74 -17.61
N VAL A 187 -4.06 1.95 -17.09
CA VAL A 187 -3.22 3.02 -17.64
C VAL A 187 -1.77 2.92 -17.09
N SER A 188 -1.49 1.93 -16.25
CA SER A 188 -0.15 1.61 -15.74
C SER A 188 0.51 0.56 -16.63
#